data_AF-A0A7X7CXI8-F1
#
_entry.id   AF-A0A7X7CXI8-F1
#
_cell.length_a   1.000
_cell.length_b   1.000
_cell.length_c   1.000
_cell.angle_alpha   90.00
_cell.angle_beta   90.00
_cell.angle_gamma   90.00
#
_symmetry.space_group_name_H-M   'P 1'
#
loop_
_entity.id
_entity.type
_entity.pdbx_description
1 polymer ?
#
loop_
_entity_poly.entity_id
_entity_poly.type
_entity_poly.pdbx_seq_one_letter_code
_entity_poly.pdbx_strand_id
1 'polypeptide(L)'
;MTQQWLVKLLESLDQNLESAELKRIIKMSAGIHYDQLRMDDLLSGYTGRLNEFMGFLEKEWGWKVDYDEAAGIITADENKTYCVCPVLDREIFPGSDVICYCSEGFAERMFSRVAGVEVSAEVVSSVRRGDLSCVYRIELPKQASEVPSK
;
A
#
# COMPACT_ATOMS: atom_id res chain seq x y z
N MET A 1 -19.19 7.16 -17.38
CA MET A 1 -18.80 8.59 -17.45
C MET A 1 -17.81 8.96 -16.34
N THR A 2 -18.14 8.86 -15.04
CA THR A 2 -17.23 9.23 -13.94
C THR A 2 -15.94 8.39 -13.90
N GLN A 3 -16.06 7.06 -14.03
CA GLN A 3 -14.92 6.14 -14.09
C GLN A 3 -13.98 6.48 -15.26
N GLN A 4 -14.54 6.60 -16.47
CA GLN A 4 -13.80 6.98 -17.67
C GLN A 4 -13.14 8.36 -17.55
N TRP A 5 -13.80 9.34 -16.92
CA TRP A 5 -13.23 10.66 -16.68
C TRP A 5 -12.01 10.56 -15.74
N LEU A 6 -12.12 9.79 -14.66
CA LEU A 6 -11.02 9.60 -13.71
C LEU A 6 -9.85 8.84 -14.36
N VAL A 7 -10.13 7.76 -15.08
CA VAL A 7 -9.11 7.04 -15.84
C VAL A 7 -8.40 7.99 -16.80
N LYS A 8 -9.15 8.85 -17.50
CA LYS A 8 -8.54 9.81 -18.41
C LYS A 8 -7.65 10.84 -17.71
N LEU A 9 -8.04 11.27 -16.51
CA LEU A 9 -7.21 12.13 -15.66
C LEU A 9 -5.91 11.40 -15.27
N LEU A 10 -6.00 10.16 -14.80
CA LEU A 10 -4.83 9.35 -14.40
C LEU A 10 -3.86 9.13 -15.58
N GLU A 11 -4.38 8.76 -16.75
CA GLU A 11 -3.59 8.66 -17.99
C GLU A 11 -2.88 9.98 -18.31
N SER A 12 -3.59 11.11 -18.17
CA SER A 12 -3.03 12.41 -18.49
C SER A 12 -1.94 12.81 -17.49
N LEU A 13 -2.11 12.49 -16.22
CA LEU A 13 -1.07 12.71 -15.20
C LEU A 13 0.17 11.85 -15.49
N ASP A 14 -0.02 10.57 -15.81
CA ASP A 14 1.05 9.63 -16.13
C ASP A 14 1.88 10.07 -17.34
N GLN A 15 1.23 10.59 -18.38
CA GLN A 15 1.90 11.06 -19.60
C GLN A 15 2.63 12.40 -19.44
N ASN A 16 2.33 13.19 -18.41
CA ASN A 16 2.79 14.58 -18.29
C ASN A 16 3.61 14.86 -17.03
N LEU A 17 3.78 13.88 -16.13
CA LEU A 17 4.55 14.02 -14.91
C LEU A 17 5.66 12.99 -14.84
N GLU A 18 6.77 13.37 -14.21
CA GLU A 18 7.81 12.43 -13.83
C GLU A 18 7.25 11.40 -12.84
N SER A 19 7.70 10.14 -12.96
CA SER A 19 7.13 9.03 -12.19
C SER A 19 7.19 9.25 -10.67
N ALA A 20 8.24 9.90 -10.17
CA ALA A 20 8.37 10.23 -8.75
C ALA A 20 7.31 11.23 -8.28
N GLU A 21 6.99 12.24 -9.10
CA GLU A 21 5.98 13.24 -8.78
C GLU A 21 4.56 12.67 -8.89
N LEU A 22 4.29 11.89 -9.94
CA LEU A 22 3.04 11.16 -10.10
C LEU A 22 2.75 10.26 -8.90
N LYS A 23 3.72 9.42 -8.51
CA LYS A 23 3.63 8.52 -7.35
C LYS A 23 3.35 9.30 -6.08
N ARG A 24 4.08 10.40 -5.84
CA ARG A 24 3.87 11.28 -4.68
C ARG A 24 2.43 11.83 -4.64
N ILE A 25 1.94 12.39 -5.75
CA ILE A 25 0.60 13.01 -5.80
C ILE A 25 -0.49 11.96 -5.55
N ILE A 26 -0.39 10.79 -6.18
CA ILE A 26 -1.44 9.77 -6.04
C ILE A 26 -1.41 9.13 -4.66
N LYS A 27 -0.23 8.89 -4.07
CA LYS A 27 -0.09 8.41 -2.69
C LYS A 27 -0.81 9.30 -1.67
N MET A 28 -0.81 10.62 -1.89
CA MET A 28 -1.49 11.56 -0.98
C MET A 28 -3.00 11.30 -0.90
N SER A 29 -3.62 10.75 -1.95
CA SER A 29 -5.06 10.43 -1.95
C SER A 29 -5.42 9.29 -0.99
N ALA A 30 -4.45 8.45 -0.61
CA ALA A 30 -4.66 7.31 0.28
C ALA A 30 -5.24 7.70 1.66
N GLY A 31 -4.97 8.92 2.11
CA GLY A 31 -5.48 9.43 3.39
C GLY A 31 -7.00 9.38 3.48
N ILE A 32 -7.72 9.66 2.38
CA ILE A 32 -9.19 9.64 2.37
C ILE A 32 -9.70 8.21 2.65
N HIS A 33 -9.13 7.20 1.98
CA HIS A 33 -9.53 5.81 2.19
C HIS A 33 -9.15 5.32 3.60
N TYR A 34 -7.95 5.69 4.06
CA TYR A 34 -7.47 5.37 5.40
C TYR A 34 -8.39 5.93 6.51
N ASP A 35 -8.79 7.20 6.38
CA ASP A 35 -9.64 7.90 7.35
C ASP A 35 -11.07 7.34 7.33
N GLN A 36 -11.62 7.07 6.14
CA GLN A 36 -12.97 6.49 5.99
C GLN A 36 -13.11 5.12 6.66
N LEU A 37 -12.05 4.30 6.62
CA LEU A 37 -12.00 3.00 7.29
C LEU A 37 -11.69 3.13 8.80
N ARG A 38 -11.47 4.35 9.31
CA ARG A 38 -11.05 4.60 10.70
C ARG A 38 -9.84 3.75 11.09
N MET A 39 -8.86 3.66 10.20
CA MET A 39 -7.72 2.78 10.38
C MET A 39 -6.94 3.07 11.66
N ASP A 40 -6.86 4.32 12.11
CA ASP A 40 -6.21 4.63 13.39
C ASP A 40 -6.84 3.94 14.59
N ASP A 41 -8.16 3.76 14.60
CA ASP A 41 -8.86 3.04 15.67
C ASP A 41 -8.55 1.54 15.60
N LEU A 42 -8.60 0.96 14.40
CA LEU A 42 -8.27 -0.45 14.15
C LEU A 42 -6.82 -0.77 14.53
N LEU A 43 -5.89 0.12 14.17
CA LEU A 43 -4.45 -0.08 14.36
C LEU A 43 -3.96 0.32 15.75
N SER A 44 -4.76 1.04 16.54
CA SER A 44 -4.40 1.50 17.89
C SER A 44 -3.88 0.36 18.78
N GLY A 45 -4.51 -0.81 18.68
CA GLY A 45 -4.08 -2.01 19.38
C GLY A 45 -2.71 -2.50 18.93
N TYR A 46 -2.31 -2.34 17.68
CA TYR A 46 -1.15 -3.02 17.10
C TYR A 46 0.14 -2.21 17.11
N THR A 47 0.16 -0.99 17.64
CA THR A 47 1.36 -0.13 17.65
C THR A 47 2.52 -0.84 18.37
N GLY A 48 3.66 -1.01 17.67
CA GLY A 48 4.83 -1.76 18.12
C GLY A 48 4.70 -3.28 18.06
N ARG A 49 3.57 -3.80 17.56
CA ARG A 49 3.19 -5.23 17.58
C ARG A 49 2.99 -5.77 16.17
N LEU A 50 4.02 -5.60 15.34
CA LEU A 50 4.00 -5.92 13.90
C LEU A 50 3.62 -7.37 13.62
N ASN A 51 4.19 -8.34 14.34
CA ASN A 51 3.87 -9.77 14.16
C ASN A 51 2.39 -10.08 14.49
N GLU A 52 1.83 -9.45 15.53
CA GLU A 52 0.40 -9.60 15.85
C GLU A 52 -0.49 -9.00 14.77
N PHE A 53 -0.07 -7.85 14.21
CA PHE A 53 -0.80 -7.22 13.11
C PHE A 53 -0.79 -8.07 11.84
N MET A 54 0.35 -8.68 11.49
CA MET A 54 0.42 -9.59 10.35
C MET A 54 -0.51 -10.78 10.56
N GLY A 55 -0.55 -11.36 11.76
CA GLY A 55 -1.53 -12.40 12.10
C GLY A 55 -3.00 -11.95 11.97
N PHE A 56 -3.30 -10.69 12.29
CA PHE A 56 -4.62 -10.09 12.03
C PHE A 56 -4.92 -10.02 10.52
N LEU A 57 -3.99 -9.55 9.69
CA LEU A 57 -4.17 -9.48 8.23
C LEU A 57 -4.47 -10.86 7.64
N GLU A 58 -3.74 -11.88 8.08
CA GLU A 58 -3.96 -13.25 7.62
C GLU A 58 -5.33 -13.79 8.06
N LYS A 59 -5.68 -13.61 9.34
CA LYS A 59 -6.89 -14.20 9.92
C LYS A 59 -8.18 -13.47 9.51
N GLU A 60 -8.17 -12.14 9.54
CA GLU A 60 -9.37 -11.34 9.35
C GLU A 60 -9.53 -10.87 7.91
N TRP A 61 -8.43 -10.63 7.18
CA TRP A 61 -8.48 -10.15 5.79
C TRP A 61 -8.12 -11.23 4.75
N GLY A 62 -7.67 -12.40 5.21
CA GLY A 62 -7.30 -13.54 4.37
C GLY A 62 -6.02 -13.31 3.57
N TRP A 63 -5.20 -12.33 3.96
CA TRP A 63 -3.93 -12.02 3.30
C TRP A 63 -2.92 -13.15 3.56
N LYS A 64 -1.84 -13.19 2.78
CA LYS A 64 -0.65 -13.99 3.05
C LYS A 64 0.50 -13.03 3.28
N VAL A 65 1.13 -13.12 4.45
CA VAL A 65 2.15 -12.14 4.84
C VAL A 65 3.43 -12.89 5.22
N ASP A 66 4.53 -12.50 4.58
CA ASP A 66 5.87 -12.99 4.89
C ASP A 66 6.74 -11.82 5.37
N TYR A 67 7.59 -12.06 6.36
CA TYR A 67 8.49 -11.04 6.90
C TYR A 67 9.92 -11.55 6.98
N ASP A 68 10.77 -11.01 6.11
CA ASP A 68 12.22 -11.13 6.23
C ASP A 68 12.72 -10.08 7.23
N GLU A 69 12.79 -10.47 8.51
CA GLU A 69 13.27 -9.63 9.61
C GLU A 69 14.72 -9.16 9.39
N ALA A 70 15.56 -9.98 8.77
CA ALA A 70 16.97 -9.65 8.55
C ALA A 70 17.12 -8.56 7.48
N ALA A 71 16.29 -8.60 6.44
CA ALA A 71 16.26 -7.56 5.41
C ALA A 71 15.36 -6.37 5.75
N GLY A 72 14.45 -6.52 6.72
CA GLY A 72 13.42 -5.53 7.04
C GLY A 72 12.35 -5.43 5.96
N ILE A 73 12.01 -6.54 5.31
CA ILE A 73 11.09 -6.56 4.15
C ILE A 73 9.87 -7.41 4.48
N ILE A 74 8.68 -6.82 4.44
CA ILE A 74 7.41 -7.54 4.48
C ILE A 74 6.87 -7.68 3.07
N THR A 75 6.46 -8.88 2.69
CA THR A 75 5.66 -9.13 1.48
C THR A 75 4.25 -9.48 1.89
N ALA A 76 3.28 -8.65 1.50
CA ALA A 76 1.87 -8.81 1.84
C ALA A 76 1.03 -9.01 0.58
N ASP A 77 0.57 -10.24 0.36
CA ASP A 77 -0.34 -10.62 -0.72
C ASP A 77 -1.79 -10.55 -0.22
N GLU A 78 -2.64 -9.74 -0.86
CA GLU A 78 -4.06 -9.67 -0.51
C GLU A 78 -4.79 -11.00 -0.68
N ASN A 79 -4.21 -11.91 -1.47
CA ASN A 79 -4.68 -13.26 -1.74
C ASN A 79 -6.12 -13.26 -2.29
N LYS A 80 -6.39 -12.30 -3.19
CA LYS A 80 -7.66 -12.10 -3.89
C LYS A 80 -7.41 -11.96 -5.39
N THR A 81 -8.23 -12.63 -6.19
CA THR A 81 -8.17 -12.58 -7.65
C THR A 81 -8.92 -11.39 -8.25
N TYR A 82 -9.29 -10.41 -7.43
CA TYR A 82 -10.01 -9.21 -7.84
C TYR A 82 -9.50 -8.00 -7.05
N CYS A 83 -9.56 -6.83 -7.68
CA CYS A 83 -9.18 -5.58 -7.04
C CYS A 83 -10.27 -5.11 -6.06
N VAL A 84 -9.87 -4.71 -4.84
CA VAL A 84 -10.76 -4.15 -3.80
C VAL A 84 -10.76 -2.62 -3.76
N CYS A 85 -10.19 -1.96 -4.77
CA CYS A 85 -10.13 -0.50 -4.86
C CYS A 85 -11.54 0.10 -4.72
N PRO A 86 -11.77 1.07 -3.81
CA PRO A 86 -13.09 1.70 -3.64
C PRO A 86 -13.38 2.76 -4.71
N VAL A 87 -12.37 3.18 -5.47
CA VAL A 87 -12.47 4.30 -6.42
C VAL A 87 -12.80 3.82 -7.82
N LEU A 88 -12.07 2.81 -8.30
CA LEU A 88 -12.28 2.24 -9.63
C LEU A 88 -13.03 0.92 -9.51
N ASP A 89 -13.99 0.71 -10.41
CA ASP A 89 -14.72 -0.56 -10.48
C ASP A 89 -13.82 -1.73 -10.92
N ARG A 90 -14.40 -2.93 -11.04
CA ARG A 90 -13.64 -4.14 -11.39
C ARG A 90 -13.22 -4.18 -12.86
N GLU A 91 -13.67 -3.25 -13.70
CA GLU A 91 -13.23 -3.17 -15.08
C GLU A 91 -11.77 -2.69 -15.13
N ILE A 92 -11.02 -3.26 -16.06
CA ILE A 92 -9.63 -2.91 -16.28
C ILE A 92 -9.60 -1.97 -17.48
N PHE A 93 -9.17 -0.73 -17.23
CA PHE A 93 -8.96 0.27 -18.27
C PHE A 93 -7.46 0.52 -18.47
N PRO A 94 -7.01 0.84 -19.69
CA PRO A 94 -5.67 1.38 -19.91
C PRO A 94 -5.37 2.55 -18.96
N GLY A 95 -4.14 2.64 -18.44
CA GLY A 95 -3.70 3.69 -17.51
C GLY A 95 -4.36 3.68 -16.12
N SER A 96 -5.25 2.72 -15.82
CA SER A 96 -5.88 2.61 -14.51
C SER A 96 -4.96 2.04 -13.42
N ASP A 97 -3.84 1.44 -13.79
CA ASP A 97 -2.87 0.84 -12.87
C ASP A 97 -2.10 1.87 -12.04
N VAL A 98 -1.93 3.08 -12.57
CA VAL A 98 -1.34 4.24 -11.88
C VAL A 98 -2.10 4.59 -10.58
N ILE A 99 -3.40 4.26 -10.48
CA ILE A 99 -4.15 4.42 -9.22
C ILE A 99 -3.58 3.57 -8.08
N CYS A 100 -2.84 2.50 -8.38
CA CYS A 100 -2.31 1.58 -7.37
C CYS A 100 -1.30 2.25 -6.44
N TYR A 101 -0.73 3.41 -6.81
CA TYR A 101 0.05 4.24 -5.89
C TYR A 101 -0.79 4.73 -4.70
N CYS A 102 -2.13 4.84 -4.84
CA CYS A 102 -3.02 5.09 -3.71
C CYS A 102 -2.97 3.94 -2.70
N SER A 103 -2.96 2.69 -3.18
CA SER A 103 -2.82 1.52 -2.31
C SER A 103 -1.44 1.43 -1.65
N GLU A 104 -0.36 1.85 -2.33
CA GLU A 104 0.96 2.00 -1.71
C GLU A 104 0.92 3.00 -0.55
N GLY A 105 0.35 4.19 -0.76
CA GLY A 105 0.23 5.19 0.30
C GLY A 105 -0.64 4.72 1.48
N PHE A 106 -1.64 3.87 1.21
CA PHE A 106 -2.45 3.25 2.25
C PHE A 106 -1.63 2.25 3.08
N ALA A 107 -0.88 1.37 2.40
CA ALA A 107 0.02 0.42 3.05
C ALA A 107 1.10 1.14 3.86
N GLU A 108 1.73 2.18 3.32
CA GLU A 108 2.73 3.00 4.03
C GLU A 108 2.16 3.57 5.33
N ARG A 109 0.98 4.17 5.30
CA ARG A 109 0.33 4.72 6.50
C ARG A 109 0.04 3.63 7.53
N MET A 110 -0.57 2.54 7.08
CA MET A 110 -0.97 1.41 7.93
C MET A 110 0.23 0.76 8.61
N PHE A 111 1.26 0.39 7.83
CA PHE A 111 2.45 -0.24 8.38
C PHE A 111 3.33 0.74 9.15
N SER A 112 3.41 2.02 8.77
CA SER A 112 4.14 3.02 9.56
C SER A 112 3.51 3.21 10.94
N ARG A 113 2.17 3.22 11.00
CA ARG A 113 1.43 3.34 12.26
C ARG A 113 1.72 2.17 13.20
N VAL A 114 1.72 0.94 12.66
CA VAL A 114 1.99 -0.28 13.42
C VAL A 114 3.46 -0.40 13.79
N ALA A 115 4.39 -0.10 12.88
CA ALA A 115 5.82 -0.19 13.11
C ALA A 115 6.35 0.95 14.03
N GLY A 116 5.63 2.07 14.13
CA GLY A 116 6.06 3.25 14.88
C GLY A 116 7.17 4.06 14.21
N VAL A 117 7.51 3.72 12.95
CA VAL A 117 8.51 4.39 12.12
C VAL A 117 7.97 4.52 10.70
N GLU A 118 8.46 5.48 9.93
CA GLU A 118 8.07 5.62 8.52
C GLU A 118 8.61 4.45 7.71
N VAL A 119 7.73 3.76 6.98
CA VAL A 119 8.07 2.66 6.06
C VAL A 119 7.81 3.09 4.62
N SER A 120 8.46 2.42 3.66
CA SER A 120 8.12 2.55 2.24
C SER A 120 7.24 1.37 1.80
N ALA A 121 6.34 1.58 0.84
CA ALA A 121 5.62 0.50 0.19
C ALA A 121 5.60 0.64 -1.33
N GLU A 122 5.61 -0.51 -1.98
CA GLU A 122 5.55 -0.68 -3.42
C GLU A 122 4.54 -1.78 -3.78
N VAL A 123 3.69 -1.53 -4.78
CA VAL A 123 2.83 -2.56 -5.37
C VAL A 123 3.64 -3.32 -6.43
N VAL A 124 4.16 -4.49 -6.05
CA VAL A 124 4.99 -5.34 -6.92
C VAL A 124 4.16 -6.26 -7.82
N SER A 125 2.90 -6.51 -7.48
CA SER A 125 1.93 -7.26 -8.30
C SER A 125 0.55 -6.62 -8.18
N SER A 126 -0.22 -6.55 -9.27
CA SER A 126 -1.56 -5.95 -9.28
C SER A 126 -2.51 -6.62 -10.27
N VAL A 127 -3.71 -6.94 -9.81
CA VAL A 127 -4.80 -7.43 -10.68
C VAL A 127 -5.11 -6.44 -11.82
N ARG A 128 -4.94 -5.13 -11.60
CA ARG A 128 -5.15 -4.12 -12.66
C ARG A 128 -4.10 -4.18 -13.77
N ARG A 129 -2.93 -4.75 -13.49
CA ARG A 129 -1.88 -5.04 -14.49
C ARG A 129 -2.03 -6.42 -15.12
N GLY A 130 -3.04 -7.19 -14.74
CA GLY A 130 -3.29 -8.55 -15.22
C GLY A 130 -2.66 -9.64 -14.35
N ASP A 131 -2.09 -9.30 -13.19
CA ASP A 131 -1.51 -10.28 -12.27
C ASP A 131 -2.59 -11.05 -11.49
N LEU A 132 -2.19 -12.15 -10.84
CA LEU A 132 -3.11 -13.03 -10.11
C LEU A 132 -3.71 -12.37 -8.85
N SER A 133 -2.92 -11.57 -8.14
CA SER A 133 -3.31 -10.87 -6.92
C SER A 133 -2.53 -9.57 -6.75
N CYS A 134 -3.03 -8.69 -5.87
CA CYS A 134 -2.31 -7.49 -5.45
C CYS A 134 -1.30 -7.85 -4.35
N VAL A 135 -0.02 -7.54 -4.56
CA VAL A 135 1.06 -7.81 -3.60
C VAL A 135 1.83 -6.53 -3.32
N TYR A 136 1.99 -6.24 -2.04
CA TYR A 136 2.75 -5.12 -1.53
C TYR A 136 4.10 -5.61 -0.99
N ARG A 137 5.16 -4.87 -1.33
CA ARG A 137 6.45 -4.98 -0.68
C ARG A 137 6.62 -3.76 0.22
N ILE A 138 6.76 -3.99 1.51
CA ILE A 138 6.94 -2.95 2.53
C ILE A 138 8.36 -3.05 3.08
N GLU A 139 9.10 -1.95 3.06
CA GLU A 139 10.44 -1.89 3.65
C GLU A 139 10.43 -1.06 4.93
N LEU A 140 10.90 -1.67 6.01
CA LEU A 140 11.21 -0.95 7.24
C LEU A 140 12.57 -0.25 7.11
N PRO A 141 12.74 0.93 7.75
CA PRO A 141 14.04 1.57 7.80
C PRO A 141 15.02 0.68 8.56
N LYS A 142 16.23 0.52 8.03
CA LYS A 142 17.30 -0.18 8.74
C LYS A 142 17.56 0.57 10.04
N GLN A 143 17.48 -0.13 11.18
CA GLN A 143 17.87 0.45 12.47
C GLN A 143 19.31 0.97 12.32
N ALA A 144 19.52 2.27 12.56
CA ALA A 144 20.85 2.81 12.68
C ALA A 144 21.49 2.11 13.88
N SER A 145 22.46 1.23 13.63
CA SER A 145 23.32 0.66 14.65
C SER A 145 23.78 1.79 15.58
N GLU A 146 23.51 1.64 16.88
CA GLU A 146 23.96 2.56 17.92
C GLU A 146 25.43 2.94 17.66
N VAL A 147 25.67 4.21 17.36
CA VAL A 147 27.03 4.74 17.32
C VAL A 147 27.52 4.70 18.78
N PRO A 148 28.58 3.94 19.11
CA PRO A 148 29.08 3.93 20.47
C PRO A 148 29.61 5.34 20.78
N SER A 149 28.98 6.00 21.76
CA SER A 149 29.49 7.24 22.33
C SER A 149 30.93 7.02 22.78
N LYS A 150 31.83 7.86 22.27
CA LYS A 150 33.19 8.01 22.79
C LYS A 150 33.18 8.56 24.21
#